data_AF-A0A0H3I129-F1
#
_entry.id   AF-A0A0H3I129-F1
#
_cell.length_a   1.000
_cell.length_b   1.000
_cell.length_c   1.000
_cell.angle_alpha   90.00
_cell.angle_beta   90.00
_cell.angle_gamma   90.00
#
_symmetry.space_group_name_H-M   'P 1'
#
loop_
_entity.id
_entity.type
_entity.pdbx_description
1 polymer ?
#
loop_
_entity_poly.entity_id
_entity_poly.type
_entity_poly.pdbx_seq_one_letter_code
_entity_poly.pdbx_strand_id
1 'polypeptide(L)'
;MSNDVFGFIYPSPKGDDYKKLIDYISSIDIGVFRIGKEELFNIPHEMIPDGDIFSFLIGDRPDYPNATYLIDYCEYDPDSSVRGFPSNPKDRLNILLDVISAIFLITNPEKMLVALTDSSQIERIERINHSDIYNVIFGDFEIHQGPPDTLYEIVW
;
A
#
# COMPACT_ATOMS: atom_id res chain seq x y z
N MET A 1 -0.07 16.18 7.81
CA MET A 1 0.38 14.80 7.63
C MET A 1 -0.62 14.18 6.67
N SER A 2 -0.16 13.86 5.47
CA SER A 2 -0.96 13.15 4.46
C SER A 2 -0.48 11.72 4.50
N ASN A 3 -1.25 10.85 5.15
CA ASN A 3 -0.92 9.44 5.24
C ASN A 3 -1.34 8.79 3.92
N ASP A 4 -0.37 8.64 3.02
CA ASP A 4 -0.59 8.19 1.66
C ASP A 4 0.04 6.81 1.46
N VAL A 5 -0.75 5.90 0.91
CA VAL A 5 -0.28 4.60 0.41
C VAL A 5 -0.68 4.49 -1.05
N PHE A 6 0.30 4.45 -1.94
CA PHE A 6 0.04 4.43 -3.39
C PHE A 6 1.16 3.75 -4.14
N GLY A 7 0.88 3.35 -5.38
CA GLY A 7 1.82 2.53 -6.09
C GLY A 7 1.29 2.03 -7.42
N PHE A 8 2.00 1.08 -8.01
CA PHE A 8 1.55 0.45 -9.23
C PHE A 8 2.01 -1.00 -9.37
N ILE A 9 1.28 -1.73 -10.21
CA ILE A 9 1.57 -3.11 -10.60
C ILE A 9 2.06 -3.12 -12.04
N TYR A 10 3.19 -3.80 -12.30
CA TYR A 10 3.72 -4.02 -13.63
C TYR A 10 4.02 -5.51 -13.90
N PRO A 11 3.57 -6.06 -15.03
CA PRO A 11 2.64 -5.46 -15.99
C PRO A 11 1.23 -5.28 -15.38
N SER A 12 0.43 -4.38 -15.97
CA SER A 12 -0.99 -4.24 -15.61
C SER A 12 -1.71 -5.60 -15.75
N PRO A 13 -2.46 -6.06 -14.72
CA PRO A 13 -3.21 -7.31 -14.78
C PRO A 13 -4.27 -7.26 -15.89
N LYS A 14 -4.49 -8.40 -16.56
CA LYS A 14 -5.41 -8.53 -17.69
C LYS A 14 -6.28 -9.77 -17.52
N GLY A 15 -7.43 -9.79 -18.22
CA GLY A 15 -8.31 -10.95 -18.25
C GLY A 15 -8.76 -11.39 -16.84
N ASP A 16 -8.53 -12.66 -16.53
CA ASP A 16 -8.97 -13.27 -15.27
C ASP A 16 -8.29 -12.66 -14.04
N ASP A 17 -7.01 -12.26 -14.14
CA ASP A 17 -6.30 -11.70 -12.98
C ASP A 17 -6.79 -10.29 -12.65
N TYR A 18 -7.16 -9.51 -13.67
CA TYR A 18 -7.85 -8.24 -13.45
C TYR A 18 -9.21 -8.46 -12.77
N LYS A 19 -9.97 -9.44 -13.24
CA LYS A 19 -11.27 -9.77 -12.62
C LYS A 19 -11.12 -10.18 -11.15
N LYS A 20 -10.18 -11.09 -10.84
CA LYS A 20 -9.90 -11.51 -9.47
C LYS A 20 -9.49 -10.33 -8.58
N LEU A 21 -8.68 -9.42 -9.11
CA LEU A 21 -8.28 -8.21 -8.38
C LEU A 21 -9.51 -7.34 -8.04
N ILE A 22 -10.39 -7.09 -9.00
CA ILE A 22 -11.61 -6.29 -8.76
C ILE A 22 -12.58 -7.01 -7.81
N ASP A 23 -12.73 -8.32 -7.95
CA ASP A 23 -13.56 -9.14 -7.06
C ASP A 23 -13.02 -9.08 -5.62
N TYR A 24 -11.69 -9.17 -5.45
CA TYR A 24 -11.01 -9.03 -4.17
C TYR A 24 -11.21 -7.63 -3.56
N ILE A 25 -10.94 -6.56 -4.32
CA ILE A 25 -11.12 -5.18 -3.87
C ILE A 25 -12.57 -4.93 -3.42
N SER A 26 -13.54 -5.50 -4.12
CA SER A 26 -14.96 -5.36 -3.77
C SER A 26 -15.39 -6.15 -2.53
N SER A 27 -14.55 -7.09 -2.07
CA SER A 27 -14.83 -8.00 -0.96
C SER A 27 -14.22 -7.58 0.38
N ILE A 28 -13.32 -6.60 0.37
CA ILE A 28 -12.61 -6.12 1.56
C ILE A 28 -13.16 -4.77 2.03
N ASP A 29 -13.01 -4.49 3.33
CA ASP A 29 -13.44 -3.21 3.94
C ASP A 29 -12.38 -2.10 3.81
N ILE A 30 -11.31 -2.35 3.04
CA ILE A 30 -10.22 -1.40 2.77
C ILE A 30 -10.41 -0.77 1.41
N GLY A 31 -10.15 0.54 1.31
CA GLY A 31 -10.25 1.25 0.04
C GLY A 31 -9.05 0.96 -0.83
N VAL A 32 -9.26 0.38 -2.01
CA VAL A 32 -8.24 0.29 -3.06
C VAL A 32 -8.81 0.94 -4.30
N PHE A 33 -8.23 2.06 -4.70
CA PHE A 33 -8.75 2.88 -5.77
C PHE A 33 -7.77 2.87 -6.93
N ARG A 34 -8.30 2.65 -8.14
CA ARG A 34 -7.51 2.84 -9.35
C ARG A 34 -7.30 4.32 -9.60
N ILE A 35 -6.06 4.70 -9.85
CA ILE A 35 -5.66 6.07 -10.20
C ILE A 35 -4.98 6.12 -11.56
N GLY A 36 -4.80 7.33 -12.08
CA GLY A 36 -4.00 7.61 -13.25
C GLY A 36 -2.49 7.45 -13.00
N LYS A 37 -1.71 7.34 -14.08
CA LYS A 37 -0.23 7.32 -14.01
C LYS A 37 0.32 8.68 -13.58
N GLU A 38 -0.39 9.74 -13.93
CA GLU A 38 -0.15 11.13 -13.56
C GLU A 38 -0.34 11.42 -12.07
N GLU A 39 -1.03 10.53 -11.34
CA GLU A 39 -1.28 10.65 -9.89
C GLU A 39 -0.21 9.93 -9.05
N LEU A 40 0.78 9.29 -9.67
CA LEU A 40 1.94 8.69 -8.99
C LEU A 40 2.98 9.76 -8.61
N PHE A 41 2.51 10.79 -7.91
CA PHE A 41 3.35 11.91 -7.49
C PHE A 41 4.53 11.38 -6.66
N ASN A 42 5.73 11.89 -6.96
CA ASN A 42 6.98 11.59 -6.23
C ASN A 42 7.61 10.21 -6.48
N ILE A 43 6.99 9.30 -7.24
CA ILE A 43 7.71 8.13 -7.76
C ILE A 43 8.71 8.59 -8.83
N PRO A 44 10.01 8.22 -8.74
CA PRO A 44 11.00 8.59 -9.75
C PRO A 44 10.57 8.13 -11.14
N HIS A 45 10.59 9.04 -12.12
CA HIS A 45 10.09 8.77 -13.47
C HIS A 45 10.79 7.59 -14.14
N GLU A 46 12.07 7.40 -13.86
CA GLU A 46 12.90 6.29 -14.35
C GLU A 46 12.43 4.90 -13.85
N MET A 47 11.69 4.84 -12.74
CA MET A 47 11.15 3.59 -12.21
C MET A 47 9.79 3.24 -12.82
N ILE A 48 9.10 4.22 -13.40
CA ILE A 48 7.79 4.05 -14.00
C ILE A 48 7.96 3.51 -15.42
N PRO A 49 7.53 2.27 -15.72
CA PRO A 49 7.77 1.67 -17.02
C PRO A 49 6.97 2.36 -18.12
N ASP A 50 7.45 2.25 -19.36
CA ASP A 50 6.73 2.73 -20.56
C ASP A 50 5.49 1.90 -20.89
N GLY A 51 5.43 0.66 -20.39
CA GLY A 51 4.29 -0.23 -20.59
C GLY A 51 3.05 0.14 -19.76
N ASP A 52 1.99 -0.63 -19.98
CA ASP A 52 0.72 -0.50 -19.24
C ASP A 52 0.91 -0.93 -17.78
N ILE A 53 0.45 -0.08 -16.86
CA ILE A 53 0.50 -0.30 -15.41
C ILE A 53 -0.89 -0.19 -14.81
N PHE A 54 -1.09 -0.86 -13.69
CA PHE A 54 -2.24 -0.61 -12.84
C PHE A 54 -1.77 0.23 -11.65
N SER A 55 -2.02 1.54 -11.73
CA SER A 55 -1.75 2.47 -10.64
C SER A 55 -2.90 2.46 -9.63
N PHE A 56 -2.56 2.52 -8.35
CA PHE A 56 -3.53 2.49 -7.26
C PHE A 56 -3.13 3.38 -6.09
N LEU A 57 -4.12 3.72 -5.27
CA LEU A 57 -3.94 4.17 -3.88
C LEU A 57 -4.74 3.25 -2.95
N ILE A 58 -4.26 3.11 -1.72
CA ILE A 58 -4.90 2.36 -0.65
C ILE A 58 -5.27 3.35 0.45
N GLY A 59 -6.54 3.34 0.86
CA GLY A 59 -7.08 4.17 1.93
C GLY A 59 -7.81 3.33 2.98
N ASP A 60 -8.15 3.95 4.09
CA ASP A 60 -8.73 3.24 5.25
C ASP A 60 -10.05 2.55 4.93
N ARG A 61 -10.81 3.03 3.94
CA ARG A 61 -12.15 2.51 3.57
C ARG A 61 -12.48 2.70 2.08
N PRO A 62 -13.45 1.96 1.51
CA PRO A 62 -13.85 2.06 0.10
C PRO A 62 -14.32 3.43 -0.38
N ASP A 63 -14.63 4.36 0.54
CA ASP A 63 -15.06 5.73 0.27
C ASP A 63 -14.09 6.79 0.84
N TYR A 64 -12.96 6.36 1.39
CA TYR A 64 -11.98 7.23 2.04
C TYR A 64 -10.55 6.92 1.57
N PRO A 65 -9.98 7.74 0.66
CA PRO A 65 -8.71 7.45 0.00
C PRO A 65 -7.47 7.62 0.89
N ASN A 66 -7.59 8.28 2.04
CA ASN A 66 -6.45 8.47 2.94
C ASN A 66 -6.25 7.23 3.80
N ALA A 67 -5.00 6.85 4.05
CA ALA A 67 -4.60 5.70 4.88
C ALA A 67 -4.29 6.11 6.32
N THR A 68 -4.98 7.12 6.85
CA THR A 68 -4.69 7.71 8.16
C THR A 68 -4.60 6.64 9.23
N TYR A 69 -5.62 5.79 9.38
CA TYR A 69 -5.64 4.77 10.43
C TYR A 69 -4.70 3.61 10.12
N LEU A 70 -4.58 3.20 8.86
CA LEU A 70 -3.75 2.06 8.46
C LEU A 70 -2.27 2.26 8.77
N ILE A 71 -1.74 3.48 8.59
CA ILE A 71 -0.30 3.76 8.74
C ILE A 71 0.03 4.78 9.83
N ASP A 72 -0.94 5.45 10.47
CA ASP A 72 -0.64 6.19 11.70
C ASP A 72 -0.24 5.18 12.78
N TYR A 73 1.05 5.15 13.10
CA TYR A 73 1.68 4.17 13.98
C TYR A 73 1.47 4.50 15.47
N CYS A 74 0.50 5.34 15.80
CA CYS A 74 0.13 5.69 17.17
C CYS A 74 -0.84 4.66 17.78
N GLU A 75 -0.80 4.49 19.10
CA GLU A 75 -1.84 3.73 19.82
C GLU A 75 -3.11 4.58 19.94
N TYR A 76 -4.25 4.04 19.52
CA TYR A 76 -5.54 4.72 19.66
C TYR A 76 -6.25 4.24 20.91
N ASP A 77 -6.81 5.19 21.67
CA ASP A 77 -7.65 4.88 22.82
C ASP A 77 -8.83 4.01 22.36
N PRO A 78 -8.99 2.77 22.90
CA PRO A 78 -10.07 1.85 22.54
C PRO A 78 -11.46 2.47 22.60
N ASP A 79 -11.69 3.38 23.56
CA ASP A 79 -12.98 4.04 23.76
C ASP A 79 -13.27 5.11 22.68
N SER A 80 -12.22 5.56 21.99
CA SER A 80 -12.28 6.52 20.87
C SER A 80 -12.00 5.91 19.51
N SER A 81 -11.63 4.62 19.47
CA SER A 81 -11.23 3.92 18.24
C SER A 81 -12.33 4.02 17.19
N VAL A 82 -11.95 4.47 15.99
CA VAL A 82 -12.91 4.63 14.90
C VAL A 82 -13.42 3.25 14.50
N ARG A 83 -14.75 3.08 14.65
CA ARG A 83 -15.47 1.80 14.52
C ARG A 83 -14.90 0.91 13.41
N GLY A 84 -14.16 -0.13 13.78
CA GLY A 84 -13.71 -1.20 12.89
C GLY A 84 -12.19 -1.43 12.85
N PHE A 85 -11.36 -0.43 13.22
CA PHE A 85 -9.92 -0.60 13.25
C PHE A 85 -9.40 -1.04 14.63
N PRO A 86 -8.43 -1.96 14.70
CA PRO A 86 -7.71 -2.27 15.94
C PRO A 86 -7.06 -1.03 16.59
N SER A 87 -7.06 -0.96 17.92
CA SER A 87 -6.34 0.09 18.68
C SER A 87 -4.82 0.02 18.52
N ASN A 88 -4.27 -1.20 18.35
CA ASN A 88 -2.85 -1.43 18.21
C ASN A 88 -2.38 -1.07 16.78
N PRO A 89 -1.38 -0.19 16.62
CA PRO A 89 -0.87 0.20 15.31
C PRO A 89 -0.30 -0.96 14.50
N LYS A 90 0.29 -1.98 15.15
CA LYS A 90 0.83 -3.15 14.46
C LYS A 90 -0.27 -4.00 13.82
N ASP A 91 -1.40 -4.11 14.50
CA ASP A 91 -2.57 -4.85 13.98
C ASP A 91 -3.19 -4.12 12.78
N ARG A 92 -3.18 -2.78 12.77
CA ARG A 92 -3.62 -1.99 11.62
C ARG A 92 -2.65 -2.08 10.44
N LEU A 93 -1.35 -2.02 10.71
CA LEU A 93 -0.34 -2.21 9.67
C LEU A 93 -0.44 -3.62 9.07
N ASN A 94 -0.69 -4.66 9.87
CA ASN A 94 -0.96 -6.01 9.37
C ASN A 94 -2.09 -6.05 8.33
N ILE A 95 -3.19 -5.31 8.54
CA ILE A 95 -4.29 -5.23 7.57
C ILE A 95 -3.79 -4.67 6.24
N LEU A 96 -2.97 -3.61 6.26
CA LEU A 96 -2.40 -3.06 5.04
C LEU A 96 -1.47 -4.07 4.34
N LEU A 97 -0.60 -4.73 5.10
CA LEU A 97 0.35 -5.71 4.56
C LEU A 97 -0.36 -6.93 3.97
N ASP A 98 -1.46 -7.38 4.58
CA ASP A 98 -2.36 -8.41 4.04
C ASP A 98 -2.91 -7.98 2.68
N VAL A 99 -3.38 -6.73 2.55
CA VAL A 99 -3.91 -6.19 1.29
C VAL A 99 -2.83 -6.12 0.22
N ILE A 100 -1.66 -5.57 0.54
CA ILE A 100 -0.51 -5.49 -0.38
C ILE A 100 -0.11 -6.90 -0.85
N SER A 101 0.05 -7.83 0.09
CA SER A 101 0.41 -9.22 -0.20
C SER A 101 -0.64 -9.92 -1.06
N ALA A 102 -1.92 -9.75 -0.76
CA ALA A 102 -3.01 -10.34 -1.54
C ALA A 102 -3.05 -9.80 -2.97
N ILE A 103 -2.93 -8.48 -3.16
CA ILE A 103 -2.86 -7.86 -4.50
C ILE A 103 -1.69 -8.44 -5.29
N PHE A 104 -0.51 -8.55 -4.68
CA PHE A 104 0.67 -9.12 -5.31
C PHE A 104 0.44 -10.58 -5.75
N LEU A 105 -0.10 -11.42 -4.86
CA LEU A 105 -0.36 -12.83 -5.14
C LEU A 105 -1.44 -13.03 -6.21
N ILE A 106 -2.50 -12.22 -6.19
CA ILE A 106 -3.61 -12.29 -7.16
C ILE A 106 -3.13 -11.91 -8.56
N THR A 107 -2.31 -10.87 -8.66
CA THR A 107 -1.89 -10.30 -9.95
C THR A 107 -0.64 -10.93 -10.52
N ASN A 108 0.14 -11.64 -9.69
CA ASN A 108 1.40 -12.30 -10.05
C ASN A 108 2.30 -11.43 -10.95
N PRO A 109 2.66 -10.22 -10.51
CA PRO A 109 3.33 -9.26 -11.35
C PRO A 109 4.82 -9.57 -11.52
N GLU A 110 5.47 -8.89 -12.46
CA GLU A 110 6.94 -8.86 -12.50
C GLU A 110 7.48 -8.01 -11.34
N LYS A 111 6.80 -6.90 -11.05
CA LYS A 111 7.05 -6.07 -9.86
C LYS A 111 5.81 -5.28 -9.44
N MET A 112 5.76 -4.95 -8.16
CA MET A 112 4.80 -4.02 -7.59
C MET A 112 5.55 -2.96 -6.81
N LEU A 113 5.29 -1.69 -7.09
CA LEU A 113 5.81 -0.58 -6.29
C LEU A 113 4.75 -0.13 -5.31
N VAL A 114 5.13 0.12 -4.05
CA VAL A 114 4.25 0.68 -3.01
C VAL A 114 5.02 1.72 -2.21
N ALA A 115 4.55 2.96 -2.21
CA ALA A 115 5.00 4.03 -1.34
C ALA A 115 4.17 4.06 -0.06
N LEU A 116 4.82 4.22 1.09
CA LEU A 116 4.20 4.48 2.39
C LEU A 116 4.81 5.75 2.95
N THR A 117 4.01 6.82 3.08
CA THR A 117 4.51 8.16 3.45
C THR A 117 3.50 8.95 4.28
N ASP A 118 3.98 9.82 5.17
CA ASP A 118 3.16 10.81 5.92
C ASP A 118 3.37 12.27 5.45
N SER A 119 4.37 12.47 4.59
CA SER A 119 4.87 13.74 4.08
C SER A 119 4.63 13.93 2.58
N SER A 120 4.08 12.91 1.93
CA SER A 120 4.00 12.77 0.48
C SER A 120 5.38 12.83 -0.20
N GLN A 121 6.48 12.56 0.52
CA GLN A 121 7.84 12.51 -0.04
C GLN A 121 8.38 11.08 0.02
N ILE A 122 9.28 10.76 -0.92
CA ILE A 122 9.99 9.49 -0.95
C ILE A 122 11.45 9.79 -0.60
N GLU A 123 11.86 9.38 0.59
CA GLU A 123 13.23 9.55 1.09
C GLU A 123 14.10 8.33 0.80
N ARG A 124 13.49 7.15 0.73
CA ARG A 124 14.18 5.89 0.48
C ARG A 124 13.46 5.04 -0.57
N ILE A 125 14.25 4.30 -1.33
CA ILE A 125 13.77 3.28 -2.26
C ILE A 125 14.42 1.97 -1.85
N GLU A 126 13.59 0.95 -1.65
CA GLU A 126 14.05 -0.35 -1.16
C GLU A 126 13.44 -1.48 -1.98
N ARG A 127 14.28 -2.43 -2.41
CA ARG A 127 13.82 -3.60 -3.16
C ARG A 127 13.74 -4.79 -2.23
N ILE A 128 12.58 -5.44 -2.19
CA ILE A 128 12.30 -6.56 -1.29
C ILE A 128 11.62 -7.71 -2.03
N ASN A 129 11.77 -8.94 -1.51
CA ASN A 129 10.97 -10.06 -1.99
C ASN A 129 9.60 -10.04 -1.31
N HIS A 130 8.60 -10.66 -1.94
CA HIS A 130 7.25 -10.80 -1.41
C HIS A 130 7.24 -11.46 -0.03
N SER A 131 8.11 -12.45 0.20
CA SER A 131 8.27 -13.11 1.50
C SER A 131 8.75 -12.19 2.62
N ASP A 132 9.36 -11.05 2.26
CA ASP A 132 10.00 -10.12 3.18
C ASP A 132 9.11 -8.90 3.51
N ILE A 133 7.94 -8.76 2.85
CA ILE A 133 6.99 -7.64 3.03
C ILE A 133 6.75 -7.34 4.51
N TYR A 134 6.40 -8.36 5.29
CA TYR A 134 6.09 -8.19 6.70
C TYR A 134 7.32 -7.75 7.48
N ASN A 135 8.42 -8.50 7.38
CA ASN A 135 9.59 -8.26 8.21
C ASN A 135 10.24 -6.91 7.93
N VAL A 136 10.36 -6.52 6.65
CA VAL A 136 11.02 -5.26 6.27
C VAL A 136 10.13 -4.07 6.63
N ILE A 137 8.87 -4.07 6.18
CA ILE A 137 8.00 -2.90 6.40
C ILE A 137 7.71 -2.72 7.89
N PHE A 138 7.49 -3.80 8.67
CA PHE A 138 7.39 -3.65 10.14
C PHE A 138 8.67 -3.07 10.75
N GLY A 139 9.83 -3.58 10.34
CA GLY A 139 11.12 -3.09 10.85
C GLY A 139 11.28 -1.59 10.62
N ASP A 140 10.83 -1.10 9.47
CA ASP A 140 10.88 0.32 9.14
C ASP A 140 9.95 1.15 10.02
N PHE A 141 8.70 0.71 10.21
CA PHE A 141 7.78 1.41 11.13
C PHE A 141 8.29 1.40 12.57
N GLU A 142 8.94 0.33 13.03
CA GLU A 142 9.57 0.29 14.35
C GLU A 142 10.75 1.26 14.48
N ILE A 143 11.55 1.44 13.43
CA ILE A 143 12.70 2.37 13.43
C ILE A 143 12.22 3.82 13.42
N HIS A 144 11.24 4.14 12.57
CA HIS A 144 10.78 5.53 12.37
C HIS A 144 9.67 5.94 13.34
N GLN A 145 9.03 4.97 14.02
CA GLN A 145 7.85 5.16 14.86
C GLN A 145 6.70 5.85 14.09
N GLY A 146 6.52 5.48 12.81
CA GLY A 146 5.61 6.11 11.87
C GLY A 146 5.82 5.62 10.43
N PRO A 147 5.07 6.15 9.46
CA PRO A 147 5.32 5.89 8.04
C PRO A 147 6.77 6.20 7.65
N PRO A 148 7.45 5.32 6.90
CA PRO A 148 8.89 5.41 6.71
C PRO A 148 9.33 6.27 5.52
N ASP A 149 8.41 6.98 4.87
CA ASP A 149 8.64 7.74 3.63
C ASP A 149 9.44 6.93 2.58
N THR A 150 9.05 5.67 2.42
CA THR A 150 9.80 4.68 1.64
C THR A 150 8.96 4.13 0.49
N LEU A 151 9.59 4.00 -0.67
CA LEU A 151 9.08 3.32 -1.86
C LEU A 151 9.66 1.90 -1.93
N TYR A 152 8.78 0.91 -1.77
CA TYR A 152 9.16 -0.50 -1.85
C TYR A 152 8.95 -1.02 -3.27
N GLU A 153 10.01 -1.51 -3.93
CA GLU A 153 9.93 -2.35 -5.12
C GLU A 153 9.83 -3.82 -4.68
N ILE A 154 8.62 -4.36 -4.72
CA ILE A 154 8.30 -5.73 -4.33
C ILE A 154 8.40 -6.64 -5.55
N VAL A 155 9.18 -7.70 -5.43
CA VAL A 155 9.38 -8.75 -6.44
C VAL A 155 9.18 -10.14 -5.83
N TRP A 156 9.22 -11.20 -6.64
CA TRP A 156 9.16 -12.59 -6.16
C TRP A 156 10.43 -13.02 -5.43
#